data_AF-K9SKT4-F1
#
_entry.id   AF-K9SKT4-F1
#
_cell.length_a   1.000
_cell.length_b   1.000
_cell.length_c   1.000
_cell.angle_alpha   90.00
_cell.angle_beta   90.00
_cell.angle_gamma   90.00
#
_symmetry.space_group_name_H-M   'P 1'
#
loop_
_entity.id
_entity.type
_entity.pdbx_description
1 polymer ?
#
loop_
_entity_poly.entity_id
_entity_poly.type
_entity_poly.pdbx_seq_one_letter_code
_entity_poly.pdbx_strand_id
1 'polypeptide(L)' 'MTTRRTDSAFPLSHNKESEEIINGLTKRELFSVMLMQSLTSSDIQFEDIYQKARMAVMEADALIAILDSE' A
#
# COMPACT_ATOMS: atom_id res chain seq x y z
N MET A 1 -12.78 6.56 24.02
CA MET A 1 -11.60 6.00 24.71
C MET A 1 -10.37 6.47 23.96
N THR A 2 -9.50 7.23 24.61
CA THR A 2 -8.24 7.69 24.03
C THR A 2 -7.29 6.51 23.83
N THR A 3 -6.44 6.59 22.81
CA THR A 3 -5.39 5.60 22.56
C THR A 3 -4.32 5.68 23.64
N ARG A 4 -3.85 4.52 24.10
CA ARG A 4 -2.71 4.35 25.01
C ARG A 4 -1.72 3.41 24.35
N ARG A 5 -0.41 3.61 24.56
CA ARG A 5 0.63 2.75 23.98
C ARG A 5 0.52 1.27 24.38
N THR A 6 -0.14 0.99 25.50
CA THR A 6 -0.41 -0.38 25.97
C THR A 6 -1.60 -1.04 25.27
N ASP A 7 -2.29 -0.32 24.37
CA ASP A 7 -3.39 -0.88 23.61
C ASP A 7 -2.87 -1.80 22.51
N SER A 8 -3.58 -2.92 22.29
CA SER A 8 -3.24 -3.94 21.28
C SER A 8 -3.22 -3.44 19.83
N ALA A 9 -3.66 -2.21 19.58
CA ALA A 9 -3.69 -1.59 18.25
C ALA A 9 -2.36 -0.91 17.86
N PHE A 10 -1.40 -0.78 18.79
CA PHE A 10 -0.12 -0.14 18.49
C PHE A 10 0.90 -1.14 17.91
N PRO A 11 1.61 -0.78 16.83
CA PRO A 11 2.75 -1.56 16.33
C PRO A 11 3.86 -1.68 17.40
N LEU A 12 4.50 -2.85 17.49
CA LEU A 12 5.60 -3.09 18.44
C LEU A 12 6.89 -2.30 18.12
N SER A 13 7.02 -1.77 16.90
CA SER A 13 8.20 -1.02 16.44
C SER A 13 8.11 0.46 16.84
N HIS A 14 9.10 0.94 17.59
CA HIS A 14 9.16 2.32 18.06
C HIS A 14 9.71 3.26 16.97
N ASN A 15 8.86 4.10 16.39
CA ASN A 15 9.28 5.28 15.62
C ASN A 15 8.63 6.55 16.21
N LYS A 16 9.48 7.42 16.76
CA LYS A 16 9.09 8.61 17.54
C LYS A 16 8.37 9.66 16.67
N GLU A 17 8.78 9.79 15.41
CA GLU A 17 8.23 10.77 14.48
C GLU A 17 6.83 10.39 14.00
N SER A 18 6.60 9.10 13.76
CA SER A 18 5.27 8.59 13.38
C SER A 18 4.24 8.61 14.51
N GLU A 19 4.69 8.64 15.77
CA GLU A 19 3.80 8.66 16.94
C GLU A 19 3.22 10.04 17.25
N GLU A 20 3.84 11.14 16.79
CA GLU A 20 3.28 12.49 16.94
C GLU A 20 1.91 12.63 16.28
N ILE A 21 1.72 11.96 15.15
CA ILE A 21 0.44 11.95 14.40
C ILE A 21 -0.64 11.13 15.14
N ILE A 22 -0.24 10.16 15.96
CA ILE A 22 -1.15 9.27 16.69
C ILE A 22 -1.59 9.90 18.03
N ASN A 23 -0.77 10.78 18.59
CA ASN A 23 -1.05 11.45 19.85
C ASN A 23 -2.30 12.35 19.74
N GLY A 24 -3.30 12.06 20.57
CA GLY A 24 -4.57 12.80 20.61
C GLY A 24 -5.72 12.13 19.85
N LEU A 25 -5.46 11.08 19.07
CA LEU A 25 -6.51 10.32 18.40
C LEU A 25 -7.27 9.40 19.36
N THR A 26 -8.55 9.20 19.08
CA THR A 26 -9.32 8.11 19.67
C THR A 26 -8.98 6.78 19.00
N LYS A 27 -9.27 5.66 19.69
CA LYS A 27 -9.04 4.31 19.14
C LYS A 27 -9.69 4.09 17.78
N ARG A 28 -10.87 4.67 17.58
CA ARG A 28 -11.62 4.57 16.33
C ARG A 28 -10.92 5.31 15.20
N GLU A 29 -10.43 6.51 15.47
CA GLU A 29 -9.71 7.33 14.48
C GLU A 29 -8.39 6.67 14.11
N LEU A 30 -7.63 6.16 15.08
CA LEU A 30 -6.40 5.41 14.81
C LEU A 30 -6.67 4.18 13.93
N PHE A 31 -7.71 3.41 14.24
CA PHE A 31 -8.09 2.24 13.44
C PHE A 31 -8.46 2.62 12.00
N SER A 32 -9.24 3.69 11.82
CA SER A 32 -9.57 4.20 10.48
C SER A 32 -8.34 4.64 9.69
N VAL A 33 -7.38 5.32 10.34
CA VAL A 33 -6.12 5.75 9.70
C VAL A 33 -5.29 4.54 9.28
N MET A 34 -5.16 3.52 10.14
CA MET A 34 -4.44 2.29 9.80
C MET A 34 -5.08 1.54 8.63
N LEU A 35 -6.42 1.47 8.56
CA LEU A 35 -7.12 0.88 7.43
C LEU A 35 -6.87 1.65 6.13
N MET A 36 -6.95 2.98 6.15
CA MET A 36 -6.67 3.81 4.97
C MET A 36 -5.22 3.65 4.50
N GLN A 37 -4.26 3.66 5.43
CA GLN A 37 -2.86 3.45 5.10
C GLN A 37 -2.60 2.06 4.51
N SER A 38 -3.26 1.02 5.05
CA SER A 38 -3.16 -0.34 4.51
C SER A 38 -3.78 -0.47 3.12
N LEU A 39 -4.86 0.25 2.83
CA LEU A 39 -5.47 0.28 1.49
C LEU A 39 -4.51 0.95 0.50
N THR A 40 -4.01 2.14 0.84
CA THR A 40 -3.06 2.87 -0.02
C THR A 40 -1.79 2.05 -0.29
N SER A 41 -1.23 1.36 0.71
CA SER A 41 -0.03 0.54 0.50
C SER A 41 -0.30 -0.71 -0.35
N SER A 42 -1.50 -1.29 -0.26
CA SER A 42 -1.90 -2.45 -1.07
C SER A 42 -2.16 -2.07 -2.52
N ASP A 43 -2.78 -0.91 -2.75
CA ASP A 43 -3.05 -0.37 -4.09
C ASP A 43 -1.76 -0.14 -4.89
N ILE A 44 -0.69 0.33 -4.23
CA ILE A 44 0.62 0.56 -4.88
C ILE A 44 1.19 -0.73 -5.47
N GLN A 45 1.10 -1.86 -4.75
CA GLN A 45 1.60 -3.14 -5.25
C GLN A 45 0.77 -3.65 -6.43
N PHE A 46 -0.55 -3.47 -6.39
CA PHE A 46 -1.44 -3.84 -7.48
C PHE A 46 -1.11 -3.06 -8.76
N GLU A 47 -0.92 -1.74 -8.65
CA GLU A 47 -0.59 -0.89 -9.79
C GLU A 47 0.74 -1.28 -10.44
N ASP A 48 1.79 -1.54 -9.66
CA ASP A 48 3.10 -1.96 -10.18
C ASP A 48 3.02 -3.30 -10.93
N ILE A 49 2.34 -4.30 -10.36
CA ILE A 49 2.15 -5.61 -11.00
C ILE A 49 1.34 -5.47 -12.29
N TYR A 50 0.28 -4.66 -12.26
CA TYR A 50 -0.56 -4.42 -13.44
C TYR A 50 0.23 -3.75 -14.57
N GLN A 51 1.05 -2.73 -14.27
CA GLN A 51 1.87 -2.06 -15.28
C GLN A 51 2.91 -3.02 -15.89
N LYS A 52 3.53 -3.90 -15.08
CA LYS A 52 4.45 -4.93 -15.58
C LYS A 52 3.76 -5.91 -16.53
N ALA A 53 2.57 -6.40 -16.15
CA ALA A 53 1.79 -7.29 -17.01
C ALA A 53 1.42 -6.60 -18.33
N ARG A 54 1.02 -5.32 -18.27
CA ARG A 54 0.67 -4.53 -19.45
C ARG A 54 1.85 -4.34 -20.41
N MET A 55 3.05 -4.04 -19.90
CA MET A 55 4.25 -3.94 -20.73
C MET A 55 4.59 -5.26 -21.40
N ALA A 56 4.53 -6.38 -20.66
CA ALA A 56 4.79 -7.71 -21.22
C ALA A 56 3.85 -8.07 -22.36
N VAL A 57 2.56 -7.69 -22.27
CA VAL A 57 1.60 -7.88 -23.37
C VAL A 57 1.97 -7.04 -24.58
N MET A 58 2.33 -5.77 -24.39
CA MET A 58 2.75 -4.90 -25.49
C MET A 58 4.02 -5.42 -26.20
N GLU A 59 4.98 -5.94 -25.44
CA GLU A 59 6.19 -6.56 -25.98
C GLU A 59 5.88 -7.84 -26.76
N ALA A 60 4.97 -8.68 -26.25
CA ALA A 60 4.51 -9.87 -26.94
C ALA A 60 3.80 -9.55 -28.26
N ASP A 61 2.91 -8.55 -28.26
CA ASP A 61 2.20 -8.09 -29.46
C ASP A 61 3.20 -7.55 -30.52
N ALA A 62 4.23 -6.82 -30.09
CA ALA A 62 5.28 -6.34 -30.97
C ALA A 62 6.10 -7.48 -31.59
N LEU A 63 6.42 -8.52 -30.82
CA LEU A 63 7.12 -9.70 -31.31
C LEU A 63 6.29 -10.50 -32.31
N ILE A 64 4.99 -10.67 -32.06
CA ILE A 64 4.07 -11.33 -32.98
C ILE A 64 4.03 -10.55 -34.31
N ALA A 65 3.91 -9.23 -34.26
CA ALA A 65 3.90 -8.40 -35.46
C ALA A 65 5.18 -8.52 -36.30
N ILE A 66 6.34 -8.69 -35.66
CA ILE A 66 7.62 -8.95 -36.35
C ILE A 66 7.60 -10.34 -37.00
N LEU A 67 7.19 -11.37 -36.26
CA LEU A 67 7.12 -12.75 -36.78
C LEU A 67 6.15 -12.91 -37.94
N ASP A 68 5.01 -12.22 -37.90
CA ASP A 68 4.02 -12.22 -38.99
C ASP A 68 4.49 -11.45 -40.24
N SER A 69 5.55 -10.66 -40.12
CA SER A 69 6.12 -9.86 -41.22
C SER A 69 7.30 -10.53 -41.96
N GLU A 70 7.78 -11.68 -41.47
CA GLU A 70 8.74 -12.56 -42.14
C GLU A 70 8.04 -13.63 -43.01
#